data_AF-A0A1G4EPB8-F1
#
_entry.id   AF-A0A1G4EPB8-F1
#
_cell.length_a   1.000
_cell.length_b   1.000
_cell.length_c   1.000
_cell.angle_alpha   90.00
_cell.angle_beta   90.00
_cell.angle_gamma   90.00
#
_symmetry.space_group_name_H-M   'P 1'
#
loop_
_entity.id
_entity.type
_entity.pdbx_description
1 polymer ?
#
loop_
_entity_poly.entity_id
_entity_poly.type
_entity_poly.pdbx_seq_one_letter_code
_entity_poly.pdbx_strand_id
1 'polypeptide(L)' 'MTLVITFLLSKKSYKKPFIKYIPTLILFALAFMSFVMFLVNNGMGELMIAVFLGLVAVANLLLLLALKVVRVIVAKEK' A
#
# COMPACT_ATOMS: atom_id res chain seq x y z
N MET A 1 -8.30 3.84 8.01
CA MET A 1 -8.25 2.42 8.45
C MET A 1 -7.09 1.63 7.83
N THR A 2 -6.84 1.72 6.52
CA THR A 2 -5.84 0.90 5.80
C THR A 2 -4.41 1.03 6.34
N LEU A 3 -3.90 2.24 6.57
CA LEU A 3 -2.54 2.46 7.12
C LEU A 3 -2.34 1.82 8.50
N VAL A 4 -3.36 1.89 9.37
CA VAL A 4 -3.33 1.28 10.71
C VAL A 4 -3.28 -0.25 10.62
N ILE A 5 -4.04 -0.84 9.69
CA ILE A 5 -4.03 -2.28 9.43
C ILE A 5 -2.67 -2.71 8.86
N THR A 6 -2.08 -1.94 7.93
CA THR A 6 -0.72 -2.18 7.41
C THR A 6 0.32 -2.13 8.51
N PHE A 7 0.20 -1.19 9.45
CA PHE A 7 1.09 -1.09 10.62
C PHE A 7 0.94 -2.30 11.56
N LEU A 8 -0.29 -2.71 11.88
CA LEU A 8 -0.56 -3.86 12.74
C LEU A 8 -0.10 -5.18 12.08
N LEU A 9 -0.36 -5.38 10.79
CA LEU A 9 0.12 -6.52 10.01
C LEU A 9 1.65 -6.52 9.92
N SER A 10 2.29 -5.37 9.77
CA SER A 10 3.75 -5.26 9.79
C SER A 10 4.34 -5.74 11.12
N LYS A 11 3.67 -5.48 12.24
CA LYS A 11 4.10 -5.93 13.58
C LYS A 11 3.89 -7.44 13.79
N LYS A 12 2.78 -8.01 13.30
CA LYS A 12 2.38 -9.41 13.54
C LYS A 12 2.88 -10.40 12.47
N SER A 13 3.12 -9.95 11.24
CA SER A 13 3.51 -10.77 10.08
C SER A 13 5.05 -10.93 9.97
N TYR A 14 5.68 -11.34 11.07
CA TYR A 14 7.14 -11.49 11.15
C TYR A 14 7.64 -12.83 10.55
N LYS A 15 6.74 -13.81 10.34
CA LYS A 15 7.10 -15.13 9.79
C LYS A 15 7.12 -15.20 8.27
N LYS A 16 6.43 -14.30 7.55
CA LYS A 16 6.36 -14.29 6.07
C LYS A 16 6.42 -12.85 5.55
N PRO A 17 7.59 -12.36 5.09
CA PRO A 17 7.80 -10.96 4.71
C PRO A 17 6.94 -10.49 3.55
N PHE A 18 6.39 -11.40 2.74
CA PHE A 18 5.52 -11.10 1.61
C PHE A 18 4.09 -10.69 2.01
N ILE A 19 3.57 -11.20 3.12
CA ILE A 19 2.15 -11.02 3.50
C ILE A 19 1.84 -9.55 3.79
N LYS A 20 2.81 -8.78 4.30
CA LYS A 20 2.61 -7.35 4.62
C LYS A 20 2.41 -6.46 3.39
N TYR A 21 2.80 -6.92 2.19
CA TYR A 21 2.65 -6.17 0.94
C TYR A 21 1.32 -6.47 0.21
N ILE A 22 0.63 -7.56 0.59
CA ILE A 22 -0.65 -7.95 -0.02
C ILE A 22 -1.67 -6.80 -0.03
N PRO A 23 -1.90 -6.05 1.07
CA PRO A 23 -2.85 -4.94 1.06
C PRO A 23 -2.47 -3.83 0.07
N THR A 24 -1.17 -3.57 -0.10
CA THR A 24 -0.67 -2.56 -1.04
C THR A 24 -0.87 -3.01 -2.49
N LEU A 25 -0.63 -4.29 -2.78
CA LEU A 25 -0.84 -4.87 -4.11
C LEU A 25 -2.33 -4.88 -4.51
N ILE A 26 -3.22 -5.23 -3.57
CA ILE A 26 -4.67 -5.18 -3.81
C ILE A 26 -5.12 -3.76 -4.15
N LEU A 27 -4.68 -2.76 -3.37
CA LEU A 27 -5.00 -1.35 -3.63
C LEU A 27 -4.47 -0.87 -4.98
N PHE A 28 -3.25 -1.29 -5.34
CA PHE A 28 -2.66 -0.96 -6.62
C PHE A 28 -3.44 -1.57 -7.80
N ALA A 29 -3.83 -2.84 -7.70
CA ALA A 29 -4.66 -3.49 -8.72
C ALA A 29 -6.02 -2.80 -8.89
N LEU A 30 -6.64 -2.37 -7.78
CA LEU A 30 -7.92 -1.67 -7.79
C LEU A 30 -7.80 -0.26 -8.42
N ALA A 31 -6.73 0.46 -8.10
CA ALA A 31 -6.40 1.75 -8.71
C ALA A 31 -6.17 1.60 -10.23
N PHE A 32 -5.44 0.56 -10.63
CA PHE A 32 -5.16 0.27 -12.04
C PHE A 32 -6.44 -0.05 -12.82
N MET A 33 -7.33 -0.89 -12.28
CA MET A 33 -8.63 -1.18 -12.91
C MET A 33 -9.49 0.09 -13.06
N SER A 34 -9.53 0.94 -12.03
CA SER A 34 -10.26 2.22 -12.11
C SER A 34 -9.66 3.17 -13.15
N PHE A 35 -8.34 3.17 -13.30
CA PHE A 35 -7.65 3.95 -14.32
C PHE A 35 -7.94 3.45 -15.74
N VAL A 36 -7.98 2.13 -15.95
CA VAL A 36 -8.35 1.53 -17.25
C VAL A 36 -9.80 1.87 -17.59
N MET A 37 -10.73 1.80 -16.62
CA MET A 37 -12.11 2.25 -16.83
C MET A 37 -12.18 3.73 -17.24
N PHE A 38 -11.42 4.60 -16.56
CA PHE A 38 -11.35 6.02 -16.93
C PHE A 38 -10.90 6.21 -18.38
N LEU A 39 -9.88 5.48 -18.85
CA LEU A 39 -9.40 5.60 -20.23
C LEU A 39 -10.46 5.18 -21.28
N VAL A 40 -11.33 4.23 -20.93
CA VAL A 40 -12.36 3.70 -21.84
C VAL A 40 -13.63 4.56 -21.82
N ASN A 41 -14.09 4.97 -20.63
CA ASN A 41 -15.38 5.62 -20.44
C ASN A 41 -15.27 7.14 -20.24
N ASN A 42 -14.05 7.68 -20.15
CA ASN A 42 -13.78 9.07 -19.79
C ASN A 42 -14.50 9.49 -18.49
N GLY A 43 -14.64 8.54 -17.56
CA GLY A 43 -15.39 8.70 -16.32
C GLY A 43 -14.61 9.51 -15.30
N MET A 44 -14.98 10.78 -15.12
CA MET A 44 -14.33 11.67 -14.14
C MET A 44 -14.38 11.12 -12.69
N GLY A 45 -15.41 10.33 -12.36
CA GLY A 45 -15.50 9.61 -11.08
C GLY A 45 -14.52 8.45 -10.95
N GLU A 46 -14.27 7.71 -12.03
CA GLU A 46 -13.31 6.60 -12.08
C GLU A 46 -11.88 7.12 -11.92
N LEU A 47 -11.57 8.30 -12.50
CA LEU A 47 -10.31 9.00 -12.29
C LEU A 47 -10.10 9.38 -10.83
N MET A 48 -11.11 9.98 -10.16
CA MET A 48 -11.02 10.33 -8.74
C MET A 48 -10.74 9.11 -7.87
N ILE A 49 -11.40 7.98 -8.15
CA ILE A 49 -11.19 6.73 -7.42
C ILE A 49 -9.78 6.17 -7.69
N ALA A 50 -9.33 6.18 -8.95
CA ALA A 50 -7.98 5.73 -9.32
C ALA A 50 -6.88 6.53 -8.62
N VAL A 51 -7.01 7.86 -8.62
CA VAL A 51 -6.05 8.76 -7.96
C VAL A 51 -6.05 8.56 -6.45
N PHE A 52 -7.23 8.47 -5.83
CA PHE A 52 -7.34 8.23 -4.38
C PHE A 52 -6.71 6.88 -3.98
N LEU A 53 -7.08 5.81 -4.66
CA LEU A 53 -6.53 4.47 -4.39
C LEU A 53 -5.03 4.40 -4.66
N GLY A 54 -4.56 5.08 -5.71
CA GLY A 54 -3.13 5.20 -6.02
C GLY A 54 -2.36 5.90 -4.91
N LEU A 55 -2.85 7.04 -4.42
CA LEU A 55 -2.24 7.77 -3.29
C LEU A 55 -2.20 6.91 -2.02
N VAL A 56 -3.27 6.19 -1.70
CA VAL A 56 -3.29 5.28 -0.54
C VAL A 56 -2.31 4.11 -0.71
N ALA A 57 -2.14 3.58 -1.94
CA ALA A 57 -1.16 2.54 -2.22
C ALA A 57 0.28 3.05 -2.02
N VAL A 58 0.60 4.24 -2.53
CA VAL A 58 1.93 4.87 -2.36
C VAL A 58 2.22 5.14 -0.89
N ALA A 59 1.27 5.69 -0.14
CA ALA A 59 1.43 5.95 1.29
C ALA A 59 1.69 4.64 2.09
N ASN A 60 0.97 3.56 1.77
CA ASN A 60 1.20 2.25 2.39
C ASN A 60 2.60 1.68 2.07
N LEU A 61 3.07 1.84 0.83
CA LEU A 61 4.39 1.38 0.43
C LEU A 61 5.50 2.13 1.18
N LEU A 62 5.39 3.46 1.28
CA LEU A 62 6.32 4.31 2.03
C LEU A 62 6.34 3.94 3.52
N LEU A 63 5.18 3.70 4.12
CA LEU A 63 5.09 3.25 5.51
C LEU A 63 5.82 1.91 5.73
N LEU A 64 5.65 0.95 4.80
CA LEU A 64 6.34 -0.34 4.87
C LEU A 64 7.86 -0.20 4.73
N LEU A 65 8.34 0.73 3.90
CA LEU A 65 9.75 1.05 3.75
C LEU A 65 10.32 1.71 5.01
N ALA A 66 9.63 2.71 5.57
CA ALA A 66 10.03 3.36 6.81
C ALA A 66 10.14 2.36 7.97
N LEU A 67 9.15 1.47 8.12
CA LEU A 67 9.19 0.40 9.13
C LEU A 67 10.35 -0.59 8.89
N LYS A 68 10.74 -0.84 7.64
CA LYS A 68 11.91 -1.67 7.33
C LYS A 68 13.20 -0.96 7.74
N VAL A 69 13.37 0.32 7.41
CA VAL A 69 14.56 1.11 7.74
C VAL A 69 14.75 1.23 9.25
N VAL A 70 13.70 1.62 9.99
CA VAL A 70 13.76 1.72 11.46
C VAL A 70 14.18 0.39 12.09
N ARG A 71 13.68 -0.74 11.57
CA ARG A 71 14.09 -2.06 12.07
C ARG A 71 15.54 -2.42 11.76
N VAL A 72 16.05 -2.09 10.57
CA VAL A 72 17.45 -2.33 10.22
C VAL A 72 18.38 -1.53 11.13
N ILE A 73 17.99 -0.30 11.47
CA ILE A 73 18.74 0.53 12.42
C ILE A 73 18.69 -0.09 13.82
N VAL A 74 17.50 -0.41 14.35
CA VAL A 74 17.35 -1.01 15.69
C VAL A 74 18.06 -2.37 15.81
N ALA A 75 18.09 -3.17 14.75
CA ALA A 75 18.78 -4.47 14.73
C ALA A 75 20.30 -4.35 14.58
N LYS A 76 20.82 -3.19 14.16
CA LYS A 76 22.25 -2.88 14.14
C LYS A 76 22.78 -2.40 15.49
N GLU A 77 21.91 -1.83 16.32
CA GLU A 77 22.25 -1.32 17.66
C GLU A 77 22.15 -2.39 18.77
N LYS A 78 21.72 -3.61 18.43
CA LYS A 78 21.73 -4.80 19.31
C LYS A 78 22.73 -5.82 18.83
#